data_AF-A0A921EPK9-F1
#
_entry.id   AF-A0A921EPK9-F1
#
_cell.length_a   1.000
_cell.length_b   1.000
_cell.length_c   1.000
_cell.angle_alpha   90.00
_cell.angle_beta   90.00
_cell.angle_gamma   90.00
#
_symmetry.space_group_name_H-M   'P 1'
#
loop_
_entity.id
_entity.type
_entity.pdbx_description
1 polymer ?
#
loop_
_entity_poly.entity_id
_entity_poly.type
_entity_poly.pdbx_seq_one_letter_code
_entity_poly.pdbx_strand_id
1 'polypeptide(L)'
;MSVNSFGAKASLDVNGTSYEIFRLDSVPGSEKLPFSLKVLLENLLRTEDGANITKEDIEFLGNWDPNAEPDHEIQFTPARVIMQDFTGVPCVVDLATMREAVVALGGDASKVNPLSPAEMVIDHSVIAEVFGTPLAFQQNTDIEYQRNR
;
A
#
# COMPACT_ATOMS: atom_id res chain seq x y z
N MET A 1 9.32 -14.73 -4.72
CA MET A 1 10.42 -14.67 -3.72
C MET A 1 11.46 -13.75 -4.33
N SER A 2 11.97 -12.75 -3.59
CA SER A 2 12.85 -11.72 -4.15
C SER A 2 14.07 -12.33 -4.86
N VAL A 3 14.42 -11.81 -6.03
CA VAL A 3 15.64 -12.20 -6.78
C VAL A 3 16.90 -11.87 -5.97
N ASN A 4 16.84 -10.83 -5.14
CA ASN A 4 17.90 -10.43 -4.20
C ASN A 4 19.24 -10.16 -4.91
N SER A 5 19.19 -9.43 -6.04
CA SER A 5 20.36 -9.19 -6.90
C SER A 5 21.51 -8.43 -6.22
N PHE A 6 21.21 -7.67 -5.17
CA PHE A 6 22.20 -6.94 -4.35
C PHE A 6 22.67 -7.70 -3.11
N GLY A 7 22.16 -8.91 -2.87
CA GLY A 7 22.47 -9.64 -1.63
C GLY A 7 21.96 -8.91 -0.38
N ALA A 8 20.89 -8.13 -0.51
CA ALA A 8 20.34 -7.27 0.54
C ALA A 8 19.66 -8.04 1.66
N LYS A 9 19.10 -9.23 1.37
CA LYS A 9 18.39 -10.06 2.34
C LYS A 9 19.30 -10.50 3.48
N ALA A 10 18.93 -10.17 4.72
CA ALA A 10 19.65 -10.51 5.93
C ALA A 10 18.71 -10.86 7.10
N SER A 11 19.27 -11.45 8.16
CA SER A 11 18.58 -11.66 9.45
C SER A 11 18.99 -10.57 10.44
N LEU A 12 18.01 -9.99 11.12
CA LEU A 12 18.18 -9.08 12.25
C LEU A 12 17.65 -9.75 13.51
N ASP A 13 18.52 -10.05 14.46
CA ASP A 13 18.13 -10.60 15.75
C ASP A 13 17.84 -9.50 16.76
N VAL A 14 16.61 -9.46 17.28
CA VAL A 14 16.17 -8.53 18.33
C VAL A 14 15.62 -9.33 19.50
N ASN A 15 16.34 -9.32 20.63
CA ASN A 15 15.96 -10.04 21.85
C ASN A 15 15.64 -11.53 21.62
N GLY A 16 16.43 -12.20 20.77
CA GLY A 16 16.24 -13.62 20.44
C GLY A 16 15.12 -13.91 19.44
N THR A 17 14.49 -12.87 18.88
CA THR A 17 13.58 -12.99 17.73
C THR A 17 14.30 -12.58 16.46
N SER A 18 14.38 -13.49 15.49
CA SER A 18 14.99 -13.23 14.18
C SER A 18 13.94 -12.63 13.23
N TYR A 19 14.31 -11.52 12.59
CA TYR A 19 13.52 -10.84 11.56
C TYR A 19 14.27 -10.86 10.23
N GLU A 20 13.56 -11.18 9.15
CA GLU A 20 14.09 -10.99 7.81
C GLU A 20 14.01 -9.51 7.43
N ILE A 21 15.13 -8.95 6.97
CA ILE A 21 15.24 -7.56 6.52
C ILE A 21 15.94 -7.49 5.16
N PHE A 22 15.77 -6.38 4.45
CA PHE A 22 16.53 -6.05 3.25
C PHE A 22 17.41 -4.83 3.56
N ARG A 23 18.73 -5.03 3.60
CA ARG A 23 19.67 -3.97 3.99
C ARG A 23 19.90 -2.99 2.85
N LEU A 24 19.63 -1.72 3.11
CA LEU A 24 19.82 -0.65 2.14
C LEU A 24 21.29 -0.42 1.79
N ASP A 25 22.20 -0.69 2.73
CA ASP A 25 23.65 -0.52 2.57
C ASP A 25 24.28 -1.43 1.50
N SER A 26 23.52 -2.40 1.00
CA SER A 26 23.89 -3.22 -0.16
C SER A 26 23.83 -2.46 -1.48
N VAL A 27 23.11 -1.33 -1.53
CA VAL A 27 22.94 -0.50 -2.73
C VAL A 27 23.84 0.75 -2.60
N PRO A 28 24.81 0.94 -3.51
CA PRO A 28 25.63 2.14 -3.55
C PRO A 28 24.78 3.42 -3.68
N GLY A 29 25.12 4.47 -2.91
CA GLY A 29 24.41 5.76 -2.94
C GLY A 29 23.19 5.84 -2.02
N SER A 30 22.74 4.71 -1.47
CA SER A 30 21.62 4.63 -0.51
C SER A 30 21.82 5.52 0.73
N GLU A 31 23.06 5.81 1.12
CA GLU A 31 23.39 6.68 2.24
C GLU A 31 22.96 8.13 2.03
N LYS A 32 22.96 8.61 0.77
CA LYS A 32 22.64 9.99 0.38
C LYS A 32 21.15 10.23 0.17
N LEU A 33 20.36 9.16 0.06
CA LEU A 33 18.94 9.27 -0.21
C LEU A 33 18.18 9.96 0.93
N PRO A 34 17.20 10.83 0.63
CA PRO A 34 16.20 11.26 1.59
C PRO A 34 15.48 10.05 2.20
N PHE A 35 15.02 10.18 3.44
CA PHE A 35 14.41 9.08 4.17
C PHE A 35 13.16 8.50 3.47
N SER A 36 12.38 9.35 2.79
CA SER A 36 11.25 8.91 1.96
C SER A 36 11.68 7.97 0.84
N LEU A 37 12.79 8.25 0.16
CA LEU A 37 13.32 7.37 -0.90
C LEU A 37 13.95 6.10 -0.34
N LYS A 38 14.45 6.11 0.90
CA LYS A 38 14.91 4.89 1.57
C LYS A 38 13.77 3.88 1.79
N VAL A 39 12.55 4.35 2.03
CA VAL A 39 11.35 3.48 2.11
C VAL A 39 11.05 2.85 0.76
N LEU A 40 11.15 3.62 -0.33
CA LEU A 40 10.96 3.10 -1.69
C LEU A 40 12.05 2.11 -2.07
N LEU A 41 13.31 2.39 -1.69
CA LEU A 41 14.44 1.49 -1.94
C LEU A 41 14.29 0.14 -1.23
N GLU A 42 13.88 0.15 0.04
CA GLU A 42 13.56 -1.10 0.76
C GLU A 42 12.49 -1.89 0.03
N ASN A 43 11.46 -1.18 -0.44
CA ASN A 43 10.35 -1.80 -1.14
C ASN A 43 10.84 -2.53 -2.39
N LEU A 44 11.59 -1.85 -3.25
CA LEU A 44 12.15 -2.42 -4.47
C LEU A 44 13.03 -3.65 -4.16
N LEU A 45 13.91 -3.58 -3.17
CA LEU A 45 14.76 -4.70 -2.77
C LEU A 45 13.93 -5.92 -2.32
N ARG A 46 12.89 -5.70 -1.51
CA ARG A 46 12.03 -6.75 -0.97
C ARG A 46 11.11 -7.37 -2.01
N THR A 47 10.70 -6.60 -3.02
CA THR A 47 9.74 -7.04 -4.05
C THR A 47 10.34 -7.26 -5.43
N GLU A 48 11.66 -7.23 -5.57
CA GLU A 48 12.38 -7.54 -6.81
C GLU A 48 11.94 -8.89 -7.38
N ASP A 49 11.39 -8.90 -8.59
CA ASP A 49 10.92 -10.10 -9.28
C ASP A 49 11.62 -10.34 -10.62
N GLY A 50 12.50 -9.43 -11.03
CA GLY A 50 13.25 -9.50 -12.29
C GLY A 50 12.40 -9.25 -13.54
N ALA A 51 11.14 -8.82 -13.38
CA ALA A 51 10.23 -8.53 -14.49
C ALA A 51 9.56 -7.16 -14.34
N ASN A 52 8.84 -6.94 -13.23
CA ASN A 52 8.20 -5.66 -12.92
C ASN A 52 9.10 -4.77 -12.06
N ILE A 53 9.92 -5.39 -11.21
CA ILE A 53 10.93 -4.72 -10.39
C ILE A 53 12.27 -5.34 -10.72
N THR A 54 13.11 -4.55 -11.37
CA THR A 54 14.38 -4.98 -11.94
C THR A 54 15.57 -4.46 -11.12
N LYS A 55 16.75 -5.02 -11.39
CA LYS A 55 18.00 -4.55 -10.78
C LYS A 55 18.28 -3.10 -11.16
N GLU A 56 17.94 -2.74 -12.39
CA GLU A 56 18.08 -1.42 -12.98
C GLU A 56 17.23 -0.38 -12.23
N ASP A 57 16.00 -0.72 -11.82
CA ASP A 57 15.14 0.18 -11.02
C ASP A 57 15.75 0.49 -9.65
N ILE A 58 16.38 -0.51 -9.02
CA ILE A 58 17.05 -0.38 -7.71
C ILE A 58 18.33 0.48 -7.86
N GLU A 59 19.11 0.22 -8.91
CA GLU A 59 20.31 1.00 -9.26
C GLU A 59 19.97 2.45 -9.60
N PHE A 60 18.88 2.69 -10.31
CA PHE A 60 18.40 4.04 -10.63
C PHE A 60 18.13 4.81 -9.34
N LEU A 61 17.39 4.22 -8.39
CA LEU A 61 17.07 4.89 -7.14
C LEU A 61 18.32 5.11 -6.27
N GLY A 62 19.30 4.20 -6.30
CA GLY A 62 20.60 4.39 -5.63
C GLY A 62 21.40 5.58 -6.19
N ASN A 63 21.23 5.88 -7.47
CA ASN A 63 21.88 6.99 -8.18
C ASN A 63 21.01 8.25 -8.30
N TRP A 64 19.94 8.34 -7.52
CA TRP A 64 18.99 9.45 -7.61
C TRP A 64 19.67 10.83 -7.48
N ASP A 65 19.38 11.72 -8.44
CA ASP A 65 19.83 13.12 -8.45
C ASP A 65 18.61 14.05 -8.23
N PRO A 66 18.60 14.87 -7.16
CA PRO A 66 17.53 15.82 -6.90
C PRO A 66 17.36 16.93 -7.96
N ASN A 67 18.38 17.18 -8.79
CA ASN A 67 18.35 18.23 -9.82
C ASN A 67 18.03 17.69 -11.22
N ALA A 68 17.95 16.37 -11.37
CA ALA A 68 17.58 15.75 -12.63
C ALA A 68 16.08 15.92 -12.89
N GLU A 69 15.72 16.09 -14.16
CA GLU A 69 14.33 15.98 -14.59
C GLU A 69 13.88 14.52 -14.45
N PRO A 70 12.69 14.24 -13.88
CA PRO A 70 12.21 12.87 -13.75
C PRO A 70 12.00 12.20 -15.12
N ASP A 71 12.69 11.10 -15.38
CA ASP A 71 12.67 10.37 -16.65
C ASP A 71 12.44 8.85 -16.50
N HIS A 72 12.48 8.31 -15.27
CA HIS A 72 12.32 6.89 -14.98
C HIS A 72 11.20 6.66 -13.96
N GLU A 73 10.28 5.77 -14.30
CA GLU A 73 9.21 5.33 -13.40
C GLU A 73 9.64 4.07 -12.66
N ILE A 74 9.35 4.01 -11.35
CA ILE A 74 9.59 2.82 -10.52
C ILE A 74 8.26 2.23 -10.07
N GLN A 75 8.23 0.91 -9.90
CA GLN A 75 7.09 0.24 -9.27
C GLN A 75 7.17 0.38 -7.75
N PHE A 76 6.01 0.51 -7.11
CA PHE A 76 5.91 0.53 -5.65
C PHE A 76 4.78 -0.37 -5.21
N THR A 77 5.07 -1.28 -4.29
CA THR A 77 4.10 -2.24 -3.73
C THR A 77 3.85 -1.91 -2.26
N PRO A 78 2.83 -1.10 -1.93
CA PRO A 78 2.54 -0.73 -0.54
C PRO A 78 2.29 -1.95 0.36
N ALA A 79 2.69 -1.84 1.62
CA ALA A 79 2.49 -2.91 2.60
C ALA A 79 1.01 -3.12 2.98
N ARG A 80 0.17 -2.08 2.86
CA ARG A 80 -1.28 -2.12 3.12
C ARG A 80 -1.99 -0.98 2.41
N VAL A 81 -3.30 -1.08 2.31
CA VAL A 81 -4.20 -0.04 1.77
C VAL A 81 -5.18 0.37 2.86
N ILE A 82 -5.42 1.67 3.01
CA ILE A 82 -6.48 2.23 3.86
C ILE A 82 -7.43 3.05 2.99
N MET A 83 -8.73 2.87 3.21
CA MET A 83 -9.79 3.56 2.47
C MET A 83 -10.81 4.13 3.45
N GLN A 84 -11.40 5.26 3.07
CA GLN A 84 -12.60 5.80 3.70
C GLN A 84 -13.85 5.34 2.95
N ASP A 85 -15.03 5.44 3.55
CA ASP A 85 -16.29 4.88 3.06
C ASP A 85 -16.74 5.41 1.67
N PHE A 86 -16.65 6.71 1.39
CA PHE A 86 -17.00 7.29 0.09
C PHE A 86 -16.19 6.74 -1.08
N THR A 87 -14.92 6.40 -0.88
CA THR A 87 -14.10 5.74 -1.92
C THR A 87 -14.08 4.22 -1.79
N GLY A 88 -14.27 3.71 -0.58
CA GLY A 88 -14.22 2.29 -0.25
C GLY A 88 -15.44 1.55 -0.79
N VAL A 89 -16.63 2.14 -0.69
CA VAL A 89 -17.86 1.55 -1.23
C VAL A 89 -17.76 1.35 -2.75
N PRO A 90 -17.42 2.38 -3.57
CA PRO A 90 -17.16 2.17 -5.00
C PRO A 90 -16.08 1.13 -5.28
N CYS A 91 -14.98 1.11 -4.51
CA CYS A 91 -13.92 0.10 -4.68
C CYS A 91 -14.43 -1.33 -4.44
N VAL A 92 -15.30 -1.55 -3.46
CA VAL A 92 -15.93 -2.86 -3.21
C VAL A 92 -16.89 -3.24 -4.34
N VAL A 93 -17.63 -2.26 -4.88
CA VAL A 93 -18.50 -2.47 -6.06
C VAL A 93 -17.67 -2.85 -7.29
N ASP A 94 -16.52 -2.22 -7.51
CA ASP A 94 -15.60 -2.58 -8.59
C ASP A 94 -15.08 -4.01 -8.42
N LEU A 95 -14.69 -4.42 -7.21
CA LEU A 95 -14.28 -5.80 -6.92
C LEU A 95 -15.40 -6.81 -7.21
N ALA A 96 -16.65 -6.49 -6.86
CA ALA A 96 -17.80 -7.33 -7.17
C ALA A 96 -18.01 -7.45 -8.69
N THR A 97 -17.94 -6.34 -9.41
CA THR A 97 -18.09 -6.29 -10.87
C THR A 97 -16.97 -7.06 -11.58
N MET A 98 -15.72 -6.94 -11.09
CA MET A 98 -14.58 -7.70 -11.59
C MET A 98 -14.78 -9.22 -11.39
N ARG A 99 -15.34 -9.65 -10.25
CA ARG A 99 -15.65 -11.06 -10.01
C ARG A 99 -16.67 -11.60 -11.01
N GLU A 100 -17.74 -10.86 -11.26
CA GLU A 100 -18.75 -11.23 -12.25
C GLU A 100 -18.14 -11.36 -13.64
N ALA A 101 -17.31 -10.38 -14.05
CA ALA A 101 -16.62 -10.41 -15.34
C ALA A 101 -15.68 -11.62 -15.48
N VAL A 102 -14.91 -11.96 -14.44
CA VAL A 102 -14.03 -13.13 -14.44
C VAL A 102 -14.83 -14.43 -14.61
N VAL A 103 -15.96 -14.58 -13.93
CA VAL A 103 -16.84 -15.75 -14.07
C VAL A 103 -17.43 -15.84 -15.47
N ALA A 104 -17.88 -14.72 -16.05
CA ALA A 104 -18.40 -14.69 -17.41
C ALA A 104 -17.37 -15.14 -18.46
N LEU A 105 -16.08 -14.93 -18.19
CA LEU A 105 -14.95 -15.41 -19.01
C LEU A 105 -14.52 -16.85 -18.69
N GLY A 106 -15.23 -17.56 -17.80
CA GLY A 106 -14.91 -18.94 -17.39
C GLY A 106 -13.78 -19.04 -16.37
N GLY A 107 -13.40 -17.93 -15.74
CA GLY A 107 -12.38 -17.87 -14.69
C GLY A 107 -12.93 -18.10 -13.28
N ASP A 108 -12.02 -18.06 -12.31
CA ASP A 108 -12.34 -18.22 -10.89
C ASP A 108 -12.42 -16.86 -10.19
N ALA A 109 -13.61 -16.49 -9.70
CA ALA A 109 -13.86 -15.26 -8.96
C ALA A 109 -12.99 -15.14 -7.69
N SER A 110 -12.57 -16.25 -7.10
CA SER A 110 -11.74 -16.25 -5.89
C SER A 110 -10.34 -15.68 -6.12
N LYS A 111 -9.93 -15.53 -7.40
CA LYS A 111 -8.69 -14.84 -7.76
C LYS A 111 -8.79 -13.31 -7.67
N VAL A 112 -10.00 -12.76 -7.58
CA VAL A 112 -10.23 -11.33 -7.38
C VAL A 112 -10.42 -11.06 -5.89
N ASN A 113 -9.29 -10.89 -5.21
CA ASN A 113 -9.21 -10.57 -3.79
C ASN A 113 -8.04 -9.61 -3.53
N PRO A 114 -8.14 -8.74 -2.51
CA PRO A 114 -6.99 -7.95 -2.05
C PRO A 114 -5.81 -8.85 -1.68
N LEU A 115 -4.64 -8.56 -2.23
CA LEU A 115 -3.41 -9.32 -1.95
C LEU A 115 -2.61 -8.74 -0.77
N SER A 116 -2.79 -7.44 -0.50
CA SER A 116 -2.27 -6.75 0.68
C SER A 116 -3.40 -6.47 1.66
N PRO A 117 -3.10 -6.36 2.98
CA PRO A 117 -4.09 -5.93 3.97
C PRO A 117 -4.80 -4.65 3.53
N ALA A 118 -6.12 -4.68 3.60
CA ALA A 118 -6.98 -3.55 3.27
C ALA A 118 -7.89 -3.23 4.46
N GLU A 119 -7.91 -1.98 4.87
CA GLU A 119 -8.71 -1.47 5.98
C GLU A 119 -9.68 -0.40 5.46
N MET A 120 -10.95 -0.48 5.86
CA MET A 120 -11.95 0.53 5.55
C MET A 120 -12.44 1.19 6.82
N VAL A 121 -12.37 2.51 6.87
CA VAL A 121 -12.87 3.34 7.98
C VAL A 121 -14.14 4.06 7.50
N ILE A 122 -15.20 4.00 8.31
CA ILE A 122 -16.43 4.76 8.07
C ILE A 122 -16.35 6.03 8.91
N ASP A 123 -16.07 7.15 8.24
CA ASP A 123 -15.85 8.44 8.90
C ASP A 123 -16.40 9.64 8.11
N HIS A 124 -16.82 9.46 6.85
CA HIS A 124 -17.38 10.53 6.01
C HIS A 124 -18.91 10.57 6.00
N SER A 125 -19.57 9.63 6.67
CA SER A 125 -21.03 9.50 6.73
C SER A 125 -21.72 10.42 7.75
N VAL A 126 -21.04 10.74 8.86
CA VAL A 126 -21.63 11.49 9.99
C VAL A 126 -21.61 12.98 9.70
N ILE A 127 -22.78 13.61 9.77
CA ILE A 127 -22.97 15.06 9.59
C ILE A 127 -23.40 15.70 10.92
N ALA A 128 -22.84 16.86 11.24
CA ALA A 128 -23.21 17.63 12.44
C ALA A 128 -24.54 18.37 12.26
N GLU A 129 -25.66 17.66 12.29
CA GLU A 129 -26.99 18.24 12.13
C GLU A 129 -27.52 18.88 13.42
N VAL A 130 -27.30 18.19 14.53
CA VAL A 130 -27.57 18.68 15.87
C VAL A 130 -26.26 19.12 16.51
N PHE A 131 -26.22 20.33 17.07
CA PHE A 131 -25.04 20.88 17.74
C PHE A 131 -25.40 21.65 19.02
N GLY A 132 -24.44 21.84 19.92
CA GLY A 132 -24.61 22.66 21.12
C GLY A 132 -25.43 22.04 22.25
N THR A 133 -25.69 20.73 22.22
CA THR A 133 -26.44 19.98 23.24
C THR A 133 -25.66 18.74 23.69
N PRO A 134 -25.78 18.30 24.97
CA PRO A 134 -25.21 17.03 25.43
C PRO A 134 -25.63 15.80 24.62
N LEU A 135 -26.75 15.88 23.88
CA LEU A 135 -27.28 14.80 23.06
C LEU A 135 -26.77 14.80 21.60
N ALA A 136 -25.98 15.80 21.19
CA ALA A 136 -25.60 16.01 19.79
C ALA A 136 -24.90 14.78 19.18
N PHE A 137 -23.98 14.15 19.90
CA PHE A 137 -23.27 12.96 19.41
C PHE A 137 -24.22 11.80 19.12
N GLN A 138 -25.08 11.47 20.09
CA GLN A 138 -26.05 10.38 19.93
C GLN A 138 -27.00 10.65 18.76
N GLN A 139 -27.58 11.86 18.71
CA GLN A 139 -28.57 12.20 17.69
C GLN A 139 -27.97 12.21 16.28
N ASN A 140 -26.75 12.74 16.09
CA ASN A 140 -26.09 12.72 14.79
C ASN A 140 -25.72 11.30 14.35
N THR A 141 -25.33 10.43 15.30
CA THR A 141 -25.05 9.01 15.02
C THR A 141 -26.33 8.27 14.62
N ASP A 142 -27.43 8.49 15.34
CA ASP A 142 -28.73 7.87 15.00
C ASP A 142 -29.22 8.30 13.60
N ILE A 143 -29.03 9.57 13.23
CA ILE A 143 -29.35 10.10 11.90
C ILE A 143 -28.47 9.46 10.82
N GLU A 144 -27.18 9.29 11.08
CA GLU A 144 -26.24 8.64 10.16
C GLU A 144 -26.65 7.20 9.85
N TYR A 145 -26.98 6.39 10.86
CA TYR A 145 -27.50 5.04 10.67
C TYR A 145 -28.84 4.98 9.93
N GLN A 146 -29.69 6.00 10.06
CA GLN A 146 -30.95 6.06 9.31
C GLN A 146 -30.73 6.30 7.81
N ARG A 147 -29.70 7.07 7.46
CA ARG A 147 -29.40 7.44 6.06
C ARG A 147 -28.60 6.38 5.32
N ASN A 148 -27.64 5.76 5.98
CA ASN A 148 -26.65 4.88 5.35
C ASN A 148 -26.86 3.41 5.74
N ARG A 149 -28.03 2.85 5.36
CA ARG A 149 -28.36 1.42 5.55
C ARG A 149 -27.72 0.49 4.53
#